data_AF-A0A956T0J2-F1
#
_entry.id   AF-A0A956T0J2-F1
#
_cell.length_a   1.000
_cell.length_b   1.000
_cell.length_c   1.000
_cell.angle_alpha   90.00
_cell.angle_beta   90.00
_cell.angle_gamma   90.00
#
_symmetry.space_group_name_H-M   'P 1'
#
loop_
_entity.id
_entity.type
_entity.pdbx_description
1 polymer ?
#
loop_
_entity_poly.entity_id
_entity_poly.type
_entity_poly.pdbx_seq_one_letter_code
_entity_poly.pdbx_strand_id
1 'polypeptide(L)'
;KGSSLSAKWSKGEQSAAKSPDQKVLDDLAEAQQDYFDKFGFIFLICASGRGSKEILEAVKERLPHSAPEEMQIVAEEQAKIIHLRLEKLLN
;
A
#
# COMPACT_ATOMS: atom_id res chain seq x y z
N LYS A 1 3.13 -14.37 -17.49
CA LYS A 1 2.41 -13.10 -17.81
C LYS A 1 1.20 -13.01 -16.88
N GLY A 2 1.39 -12.36 -15.72
CA GLY A 2 0.42 -12.36 -14.61
C GLY A 2 -0.80 -11.46 -14.90
N SER A 3 -1.93 -12.14 -15.15
CA SER A 3 -3.34 -11.74 -14.97
C SER A 3 -3.70 -10.25 -14.93
N SER A 4 -4.43 -9.81 -15.96
CA SER A 4 -5.07 -8.50 -16.10
C SER A 4 -6.09 -8.15 -15.01
N LEU A 5 -6.51 -9.12 -14.19
CA LEU A 5 -7.42 -8.92 -13.06
C LEU A 5 -6.70 -8.27 -11.86
N SER A 6 -5.49 -8.75 -11.52
CA SER A 6 -4.68 -8.13 -10.45
C SER A 6 -4.27 -6.70 -10.81
N ALA A 7 -3.97 -6.42 -12.08
CA ALA A 7 -3.68 -5.06 -12.55
C ALA A 7 -4.91 -4.14 -12.55
N LYS A 8 -6.11 -4.67 -12.86
CA LYS A 8 -7.38 -3.92 -12.77
C LYS A 8 -7.76 -3.62 -11.33
N TRP A 9 -7.59 -4.58 -10.42
CA TRP A 9 -7.81 -4.36 -8.98
C TRP A 9 -6.79 -3.41 -8.40
N SER A 10 -5.50 -3.56 -8.75
CA SER A 10 -4.43 -2.65 -8.34
C SER A 10 -4.67 -1.22 -8.79
N LYS A 11 -5.20 -0.97 -9.99
CA LYS A 11 -5.59 0.40 -10.44
C LYS A 11 -6.72 1.02 -9.62
N GLY A 12 -7.68 0.23 -9.14
CA GLY A 12 -8.79 0.69 -8.30
C GLY A 12 -8.41 0.78 -6.82
N GLU A 13 -7.46 -0.04 -6.36
CA GLU A 13 -6.88 0.00 -5.02
C GLU A 13 -5.87 1.15 -4.89
N GLN A 14 -5.15 1.50 -5.97
CA GLN A 14 -4.21 2.63 -6.04
C GLN A 14 -4.84 3.93 -6.55
N SER A 15 -6.11 3.93 -6.96
CA SER A 15 -6.77 5.16 -7.46
C SER A 15 -6.79 6.28 -6.42
N ALA A 16 -6.76 5.90 -5.15
CA ALA A 16 -6.73 6.79 -4.00
C ALA A 16 -5.32 7.38 -3.72
N ALA A 17 -4.26 6.78 -4.28
CA ALA A 17 -2.89 7.29 -4.20
C ALA A 17 -2.57 8.39 -5.25
N LYS A 18 -3.56 8.88 -6.00
CA LYS A 18 -3.37 9.97 -6.96
C LYS A 18 -3.37 11.32 -6.24
N SER A 19 -2.18 11.85 -5.94
CA SER A 19 -2.01 13.21 -5.43
C SER A 19 -1.85 14.20 -6.58
N PRO A 20 -2.48 15.38 -6.54
CA PRO A 20 -2.11 16.51 -7.41
C PRO A 20 -0.83 17.22 -6.94
N ASP A 21 -0.34 16.91 -5.73
CA ASP A 21 0.84 17.53 -5.12
C ASP A 21 2.10 16.70 -5.41
N GLN A 22 2.99 17.24 -6.25
CA GLN A 22 4.23 16.60 -6.65
C GLN A 22 5.15 16.32 -5.46
N LYS A 23 5.18 17.21 -4.46
CA LYS A 23 6.02 17.01 -3.27
C LYS A 23 5.60 15.76 -2.50
N VAL A 24 4.30 15.51 -2.39
CA VAL A 24 3.77 14.30 -1.71
C VAL A 24 4.16 13.03 -2.47
N LEU A 25 4.23 13.09 -3.80
CA LEU A 25 4.65 11.95 -4.60
C LEU A 25 6.14 11.66 -4.45
N ASP A 26 6.97 12.72 -4.41
CA ASP A 26 8.42 12.59 -4.22
C ASP A 26 8.74 12.05 -2.80
N ASP A 27 8.13 12.63 -1.77
CA ASP A 27 8.27 12.16 -0.38
C ASP A 27 7.80 10.70 -0.23
N LEU A 28 6.76 10.29 -0.98
CA LEU A 28 6.26 8.91 -0.97
C LEU A 28 7.20 7.94 -1.68
N ALA A 29 7.85 8.37 -2.77
CA ALA A 29 8.84 7.56 -3.47
C ALA A 29 10.07 7.33 -2.59
N GLU A 30 10.57 8.37 -1.92
CA GLU A 30 11.67 8.27 -0.94
C GLU A 30 11.29 7.33 0.21
N ALA A 31 10.12 7.53 0.82
CA ALA A 31 9.67 6.68 1.93
C ALA A 31 9.47 5.21 1.52
N GLN A 32 9.04 4.94 0.29
CA GLN A 32 8.95 3.56 -0.22
C GLN A 32 10.32 2.92 -0.42
N GLN A 33 11.31 3.69 -0.86
CA GLN A 33 12.68 3.23 -1.02
C GLN A 33 13.30 2.88 0.34
N ASP A 34 13.20 3.79 1.32
CA ASP A 34 13.67 3.55 2.68
C ASP A 34 13.02 2.30 3.31
N TYR A 35 11.71 2.15 3.07
CA TYR A 35 10.97 0.99 3.53
C TYR A 35 11.47 -0.31 2.89
N PHE A 36 11.72 -0.30 1.57
CA PHE A 36 12.28 -1.45 0.87
C PHE A 36 13.68 -1.79 1.38
N ASP A 37 14.53 -0.79 1.59
CA ASP A 37 15.90 -0.99 2.08
C ASP A 37 15.91 -1.55 3.51
N LYS A 38 14.96 -1.16 4.35
CA LYS A 38 14.84 -1.67 5.73
C LYS A 38 14.25 -3.09 5.79
N PHE A 39 13.15 -3.35 5.08
CA PHE A 39 12.37 -4.57 5.26
C PHE A 39 12.56 -5.62 4.15
N GLY A 40 13.12 -5.24 3.00
CA GLY A 40 13.37 -6.12 1.86
C GLY A 40 12.15 -6.41 1.00
N PHE A 41 11.03 -5.70 1.20
CA PHE A 41 9.82 -5.81 0.41
C PHE A 41 9.10 -4.47 0.27
N ILE A 42 8.19 -4.37 -0.70
CA ILE A 42 7.45 -3.14 -0.98
C ILE A 42 6.42 -2.86 0.11
N PHE A 43 6.18 -1.57 0.40
CA PHE A 43 5.13 -1.19 1.34
C PHE A 43 3.76 -1.69 0.89
N LEU A 44 3.07 -2.41 1.78
CA LEU A 44 1.73 -2.93 1.54
C LEU A 44 0.72 -2.29 2.50
N ILE A 45 -0.33 -1.71 1.92
CA ILE A 45 -1.48 -1.18 2.64
C ILE A 45 -2.75 -1.34 1.80
N CYS A 46 -3.87 -1.60 2.46
CA CYS A 46 -5.19 -1.46 1.88
C CYS A 46 -5.50 0.03 1.66
N ALA A 47 -5.21 0.50 0.45
CA ALA A 47 -5.37 1.89 0.06
C ALA A 47 -6.82 2.30 -0.26
N SER A 48 -7.79 1.41 -0.09
CA SER A 48 -9.21 1.72 -0.31
C SER A 48 -9.65 2.88 0.60
N GLY A 49 -10.06 3.99 -0.01
CA GLY A 49 -10.52 5.18 0.70
C GLY A 49 -9.43 6.07 1.29
N ARG A 50 -8.14 5.79 1.05
CA ARG A 50 -7.00 6.57 1.60
C ARG A 50 -6.32 7.44 0.55
N GLY A 51 -6.15 8.72 0.84
CA GLY A 51 -5.39 9.66 0.00
C GLY A 51 -3.88 9.45 0.09
N SER A 52 -3.12 9.98 -0.88
CA SER A 52 -1.65 9.86 -0.90
C SER A 52 -0.93 10.39 0.35
N LYS A 53 -1.47 11.44 0.99
CA LYS A 53 -0.93 11.96 2.26
C LYS A 53 -1.09 10.97 3.40
N GLU A 54 -2.26 10.33 3.50
CA GLU A 54 -2.50 9.31 4.53
C GLU A 54 -1.62 8.07 4.31
N ILE A 55 -1.37 7.72 3.04
CA ILE A 55 -0.43 6.65 2.70
C ILE A 55 1.00 7.05 3.11
N LEU A 56 1.43 8.28 2.82
CA LEU A 56 2.76 8.78 3.20
C LEU A 56 2.96 8.74 4.72
N GLU A 57 1.99 9.24 5.49
CA GLU A 57 2.05 9.19 6.95
C GLU A 57 2.10 7.74 7.45
N ALA A 58 1.32 6.83 6.86
CA ALA A 58 1.34 5.42 7.23
C ALA A 58 2.71 4.74 6.95
N VAL A 59 3.37 5.09 5.84
CA VAL A 59 4.73 4.57 5.56
C VAL A 59 5.71 5.10 6.62
N LYS A 60 5.67 6.40 6.93
CA LYS A 60 6.56 7.03 7.91
C LYS A 60 6.35 6.50 9.33
N GLU A 61 5.11 6.25 9.73
CA GLU A 61 4.76 5.67 11.03
C GLU A 61 5.26 4.23 11.17
N ARG A 62 5.23 3.46 10.09
CA ARG A 62 5.64 2.03 10.08
C ARG A 62 7.14 1.84 9.86
N LEU A 63 7.81 2.81 9.25
CA LEU A 63 9.25 2.77 9.02
C LEU A 63 10.08 2.49 10.29
N PRO A 64 9.78 3.00 11.50
CA PRO A 64 10.53 2.65 12.72
C PRO A 64 10.27 1.24 13.27
N HIS A 65 9.23 0.52 12.85
CA HIS A 65 8.88 -0.81 13.40
C HIS A 65 10.00 -1.85 13.26
N SER A 66 9.97 -2.88 14.10
CA SER A 66 10.77 -4.09 13.89
C SER A 66 10.20 -4.94 12.75
N ALA A 67 11.05 -5.74 12.10
CA ALA A 67 10.59 -6.61 11.01
C ALA A 67 9.47 -7.60 11.42
N PRO A 68 9.48 -8.22 12.63
CA PRO A 68 8.38 -9.07 13.06
C PRO A 68 7.04 -8.32 13.21
N GLU A 69 7.05 -7.14 13.81
CA GLU A 69 5.85 -6.30 13.96
C GLU A 69 5.30 -5.92 12.59
N GLU A 70 6.19 -5.49 11.69
CA GLU A 70 5.79 -5.07 10.36
C GLU A 70 5.23 -6.21 9.52
N MET A 71 5.78 -7.42 9.66
CA MET A 71 5.25 -8.61 8.98
C MET A 71 3.81 -8.93 9.43
N GLN A 72 3.49 -8.74 10.72
CA GLN A 72 2.12 -8.92 11.22
C GLN A 72 1.17 -7.91 10.59
N ILE A 73 1.56 -6.63 10.55
CA ILE A 73 0.76 -5.56 9.95
C ILE A 73 0.54 -5.84 8.46
N VAL A 74 1.59 -6.23 7.73
CA VAL A 74 1.51 -6.57 6.30
C VAL A 74 0.54 -7.72 6.05
N ALA A 75 0.52 -8.75 6.91
CA ALA A 75 -0.42 -9.85 6.80
C ALA A 75 -1.88 -9.39 6.97
N GLU A 76 -2.14 -8.48 7.92
CA GLU A 76 -3.46 -7.89 8.12
C GLU A 76 -3.90 -7.04 6.92
N GLU A 77 -3.01 -6.21 6.38
CA GLU A 77 -3.28 -5.42 5.18
C GLU A 77 -3.57 -6.31 3.96
N GLN A 78 -2.83 -7.41 3.82
CA GLN A 78 -3.07 -8.40 2.77
C GLN A 78 -4.45 -9.07 2.93
N ALA A 79 -4.87 -9.38 4.16
CA ALA A 79 -6.19 -9.93 4.45
C ALA A 79 -7.32 -8.95 4.08
N LYS A 80 -7.16 -7.65 4.40
CA LYS A 80 -8.10 -6.59 4.00
C LYS A 80 -8.24 -6.49 2.48
N ILE A 81 -7.12 -6.52 1.76
CA ILE A 81 -7.10 -6.51 0.29
C ILE A 81 -7.84 -7.73 -0.27
N ILE A 82 -7.58 -8.93 0.27
CA ILE A 82 -8.25 -10.16 -0.15
C ILE A 82 -9.77 -10.06 0.11
N HIS A 83 -10.17 -9.57 1.28
CA HIS A 83 -11.58 -9.39 1.61
C HIS A 83 -12.30 -8.47 0.60
N LEU A 84 -11.74 -7.29 0.31
CA LEU A 84 -12.32 -6.37 -0.68
C LEU A 84 -12.40 -6.98 -2.09
N ARG A 85 -11.44 -7.84 -2.45
CA ARG A 85 -11.47 -8.55 -3.74
C ARG A 85 -12.57 -9.60 -3.77
N LEU A 86 -12.78 -10.33 -2.67
CA LEU A 86 -13.87 -11.30 -2.57
C LEU A 86 -15.24 -10.60 -2.64
N GLU A 87 -15.43 -9.47 -1.95
CA GLU A 87 -16.67 -8.70 -2.04
C GLU A 87 -16.97 -8.24 -3.47
N LYS A 88 -15.95 -7.79 -4.22
CA LYS A 88 -16.08 -7.40 -5.64
C LYS A 88 -16.33 -8.57 -6.60
N LEU A 89 -16.10 -9.81 -6.18
CA LEU A 89 -16.39 -11.00 -6.99
C LEU A 89 -17.81 -11.52 -6.75
N LEU A 90 -18.37 -11.27 -5.56
CA LEU A 90 -19.68 -11.75 -5.14
C LEU A 90 -20.81 -10.76 -5.45
N ASN A 91 -20.48 -9.47 -5.62
CA ASN A 91 -21.37 -8.41 -6.06
C ASN A 91 -21.17 -8.09 -7.55
#